data_AF-A0A950VPL3-F1
#
_entry.id   AF-A0A950VPL3-F1
#
_cell.length_a   1.000
_cell.length_b   1.000
_cell.length_c   1.000
_cell.angle_alpha   90.00
_cell.angle_beta   90.00
_cell.angle_gamma   90.00
#
_symmetry.space_group_name_H-M   'P 1'
#
loop_
_entity.id
_entity.type
_entity.pdbx_description
1 polymer ?
#
loop_
_entity_poly.entity_id
_entity_poly.type
_entity_poly.pdbx_seq_one_letter_code
_entity_poly.pdbx_strand_id
1 'polypeptide(L)'
;MSNDFGIERAVQRTLTFSGINETWAQDAAPQVSMGPINDRTIERLGSSDLAVIAVRRRLLEAAKALRQRGVVPGEISDPDSYAVRADALFLPADQSWFEATSERRKVVAGVNPDCA
;
A
#
# COMPACT_ATOMS: atom_id res chain seq x y z
N MET A 1 -13.44 12.15 -15.60
CA MET A 1 -14.08 10.92 -15.06
C MET A 1 -15.45 10.72 -15.71
N SER A 2 -15.59 10.95 -17.01
CA SER A 2 -16.90 11.05 -17.69
C SER A 2 -17.61 9.71 -17.92
N ASN A 3 -16.90 8.59 -17.81
CA ASN A 3 -17.42 7.24 -18.02
C ASN A 3 -17.59 6.45 -16.71
N ASP A 4 -17.45 7.09 -15.54
CA ASP A 4 -17.58 6.47 -14.22
C ASP A 4 -16.81 5.14 -14.08
N PHE A 5 -15.61 5.05 -14.68
CA PHE A 5 -14.79 3.82 -14.69
C PHE A 5 -15.49 2.59 -15.27
N GLY A 6 -16.54 2.78 -16.07
CA GLY A 6 -17.33 1.70 -16.63
C GLY A 6 -18.18 0.96 -15.60
N ILE A 7 -18.60 1.61 -14.51
CA ILE A 7 -19.47 0.98 -13.50
C ILE A 7 -20.78 0.49 -14.13
N GLU A 8 -21.02 -0.82 -14.04
CA GLU A 8 -22.27 -1.45 -14.43
C GLU A 8 -23.17 -1.65 -13.20
N ARG A 9 -24.23 -0.83 -13.07
CA ARG A 9 -25.11 -0.84 -11.88
C ARG A 9 -25.89 -2.14 -11.70
N ALA A 10 -26.21 -2.84 -12.80
CA ALA A 10 -26.82 -4.17 -12.72
C ALA A 10 -25.87 -5.16 -12.03
N VAL A 11 -24.61 -5.21 -12.49
CA VAL A 11 -23.54 -6.05 -11.92
C VAL A 11 -23.24 -5.66 -10.47
N GLN A 12 -23.16 -4.35 -10.18
CA GLN A 12 -22.94 -3.84 -8.83
C GLN A 12 -23.98 -4.35 -7.82
N ARG A 13 -25.23 -4.45 -8.28
CA ARG A 13 -26.36 -4.85 -7.44
C ARG A 13 -26.43 -6.35 -7.21
N THR A 14 -25.97 -7.16 -8.17
CA THR A 14 -26.25 -8.61 -8.17
C THR A 14 -25.03 -9.52 -8.13
N LEU A 15 -23.83 -9.03 -8.48
CA LEU A 15 -22.66 -9.89 -8.70
C LEU A 15 -21.39 -9.40 -7.99
N THR A 16 -21.02 -8.12 -8.14
CA THR A 16 -19.79 -7.57 -7.55
C THR A 16 -20.09 -6.32 -6.74
N PHE A 17 -19.27 -5.99 -5.74
CA PHE A 17 -19.54 -4.82 -4.88
C PHE A 17 -19.38 -3.47 -5.59
N SER A 18 -18.44 -3.38 -6.54
CA SER A 18 -18.11 -2.14 -7.24
C SER A 18 -18.87 -1.96 -8.55
N GLY A 19 -19.24 -3.06 -9.22
CA GLY A 19 -19.73 -3.03 -10.61
C GLY A 19 -18.66 -2.68 -11.64
N ILE A 20 -17.39 -2.62 -11.25
CA ILE A 20 -16.24 -2.37 -12.14
C ILE A 20 -15.61 -3.73 -12.46
N ASN A 21 -15.46 -4.04 -13.75
CA ASN A 21 -15.03 -5.37 -14.18
C ASN A 21 -13.57 -5.68 -13.79
N GLU A 22 -12.65 -4.75 -14.07
CA GLU A 22 -11.23 -4.98 -13.89
C GLU A 22 -10.77 -4.72 -12.46
N THR A 23 -10.10 -5.70 -11.82
CA THR A 23 -9.63 -5.59 -10.43
C THR A 23 -8.76 -4.36 -10.19
N TRP A 24 -7.79 -4.09 -11.07
CA TRP A 24 -6.92 -2.91 -10.96
C TRP A 24 -7.70 -1.59 -11.11
N ALA A 25 -8.78 -1.59 -11.89
CA ALA A 25 -9.62 -0.41 -12.07
C ALA A 25 -10.47 -0.14 -10.82
N GLN A 26 -10.80 -1.17 -10.04
CA GLN A 26 -11.51 -1.01 -8.77
C GLN A 26 -10.66 -0.25 -7.75
N ASP A 27 -9.33 -0.45 -7.74
CA ASP A 27 -8.41 0.30 -6.89
C ASP A 27 -8.12 1.70 -7.44
N ALA A 28 -7.95 1.81 -8.76
CA ALA A 28 -7.67 3.09 -9.41
C ALA A 28 -8.85 4.06 -9.29
N ALA A 29 -10.09 3.57 -9.33
CA ALA A 29 -11.29 4.40 -9.26
C ALA A 29 -11.33 5.32 -8.02
N PRO A 30 -11.27 4.81 -6.77
CA PRO A 30 -11.19 5.64 -5.58
C PRO A 30 -9.90 6.48 -5.57
N GLN A 31 -8.74 5.90 -5.90
CA GLN A 31 -7.46 6.63 -5.82
C GLN A 31 -7.42 7.88 -6.72
N VAL A 32 -7.86 7.75 -7.98
CA VAL A 32 -7.86 8.85 -8.95
C VAL A 32 -8.98 9.85 -8.64
N SER A 33 -10.11 9.40 -8.08
CA SER A 33 -11.22 10.27 -7.72
C SER A 33 -10.90 11.29 -6.63
N MET A 34 -9.88 11.03 -5.81
CA MET A 34 -9.40 11.95 -4.77
C MET A 34 -8.71 13.21 -5.34
N GLY A 35 -8.41 13.21 -6.64
CA GLY A 35 -7.71 14.29 -7.32
C GLY A 35 -6.19 14.29 -7.09
N PRO A 36 -5.45 15.19 -7.77
CA PRO A 36 -3.99 15.19 -7.76
C PRO A 36 -3.38 15.45 -6.37
N ILE A 37 -3.99 16.35 -5.60
CA ILE A 37 -3.60 16.67 -4.23
C ILE A 37 -4.87 16.72 -3.39
N ASN A 38 -5.04 15.74 -2.52
CA ASN A 38 -6.19 15.65 -1.63
C ASN A 38 -5.97 16.50 -0.37
N ASP A 39 -6.97 17.26 0.05
CA ASP A 39 -6.93 17.97 1.34
C ASP A 39 -6.99 16.97 2.51
N ARG A 40 -5.88 16.83 3.23
CA ARG A 40 -5.75 15.90 4.36
C ARG A 40 -6.14 16.53 5.69
N THR A 41 -6.46 17.82 5.75
CA THR A 41 -6.84 18.49 6.99
C THR A 41 -8.20 18.05 7.52
N ILE A 42 -9.05 17.52 6.63
CA ILE A 42 -10.40 17.03 6.94
C ILE A 42 -10.48 15.51 7.09
N GLU A 43 -9.37 14.80 6.85
CA GLU A 43 -9.33 13.34 6.86
C GLU A 43 -9.38 12.80 8.30
N ARG A 44 -10.22 11.78 8.53
CA ARG A 44 -10.37 11.12 9.83
C ARG A 44 -9.96 9.65 9.71
N LEU A 45 -8.74 9.35 10.13
CA LEU A 45 -8.18 8.00 10.09
C LEU A 45 -8.67 7.16 11.27
N GLY A 46 -9.06 5.92 11.00
CA GLY A 46 -9.47 4.92 11.98
C GLY A 46 -8.32 4.03 12.45
N SER A 47 -8.64 3.04 13.28
CA SER A 47 -7.67 2.07 13.79
C SER A 47 -7.08 1.17 12.69
N SER A 48 -7.84 0.90 11.63
CA SER A 48 -7.38 0.13 10.46
C SER A 48 -6.32 0.85 9.64
N ASP A 49 -6.18 2.17 9.78
CA ASP A 49 -5.27 2.99 8.98
C ASP A 49 -3.86 3.08 9.58
N LEU A 50 -3.50 2.17 10.49
CA LEU A 50 -2.22 2.21 11.22
C LEU A 50 -1.01 2.29 10.29
N ALA A 51 -1.01 1.51 9.20
CA ALA A 51 0.05 1.55 8.20
C ALA A 51 0.16 2.92 7.51
N VAL A 52 -0.97 3.51 7.12
CA VAL A 52 -1.03 4.84 6.50
C VAL A 52 -0.51 5.91 7.45
N ILE A 53 -0.91 5.85 8.73
CA ILE A 53 -0.44 6.76 9.78
C ILE A 53 1.08 6.65 9.95
N ALA A 54 1.60 5.43 10.08
CA ALA A 54 3.02 5.18 10.30
C ALA A 54 3.89 5.70 9.15
N VAL A 55 3.53 5.36 7.90
CA VAL A 55 4.26 5.81 6.71
C VAL A 55 4.26 7.33 6.60
N ARG A 56 3.09 7.97 6.76
CA ARG A 56 2.99 9.43 6.65
C ARG A 56 3.78 10.16 7.73
N ARG A 57 3.77 9.66 8.98
CA ARG A 57 4.60 10.23 10.06
C ARG A 57 6.09 10.15 9.70
N ARG A 58 6.57 8.98 9.27
CA ARG A 58 7.97 8.79 8.85
C ARG A 58 8.38 9.76 7.74
N LEU A 59 7.56 9.89 6.69
CA LEU A 59 7.85 10.79 5.57
C LEU A 59 7.89 12.26 6.00
N LEU A 60 6.96 12.70 6.86
CA LEU A 60 6.94 14.07 7.36
C LEU A 60 8.14 14.36 8.27
N GLU A 61 8.55 13.41 9.11
CA GLU A 61 9.74 13.53 9.96
C GLU A 61 11.01 13.62 9.12
N ALA A 62 11.15 12.74 8.12
CA ALA A 62 12.27 12.76 7.18
C ALA A 62 12.36 14.11 6.43
N ALA A 63 11.25 14.61 5.89
CA ALA A 63 11.22 15.89 5.19
C ALA A 63 11.59 17.07 6.11
N LYS A 64 11.12 17.06 7.37
CA LYS A 64 11.49 18.07 8.36
C LYS A 64 12.97 17.98 8.73
N ALA A 65 13.49 16.78 8.97
CA ALA A 65 14.89 16.55 9.32
C ALA A 65 15.84 17.03 8.21
N LEU A 66 15.50 16.73 6.95
CA LEU A 66 16.24 17.22 5.80
C LEU A 66 16.22 18.74 5.73
N ARG A 67 15.03 19.36 5.79
CA ARG A 67 14.88 20.82 5.69
C ARG A 67 15.57 21.57 6.82
N GLN A 68 15.51 21.07 8.05
CA GLN A 68 15.94 21.79 9.24
C GLN A 68 17.38 21.49 9.64
N ARG A 69 17.86 20.26 9.41
CA ARG A 69 19.16 19.77 9.90
C ARG A 69 20.07 19.24 8.80
N GLY A 70 19.60 19.19 7.55
CA GLY A 70 20.34 18.57 6.44
C GLY A 70 20.49 17.06 6.57
N VAL A 71 19.73 16.41 7.46
CA VAL A 71 19.80 14.97 7.69
C VAL A 71 18.94 14.25 6.66
N VAL A 72 19.57 13.42 5.82
CA VAL A 72 18.88 12.57 4.85
C VAL A 72 18.34 11.28 5.49
N PRO A 73 17.31 10.63 4.91
CA PRO A 73 16.89 9.29 5.32
C PRO A 73 18.06 8.29 5.27
N GLY A 74 18.16 7.40 6.26
CA GLY A 74 19.25 6.43 6.36
C GLY A 74 19.25 5.42 5.21
N GLU A 75 18.07 5.15 4.65
CA GLU A 75 17.85 4.23 3.53
C GLU A 75 18.56 4.67 2.23
N ILE A 76 19.00 5.93 2.12
CA ILE A 76 19.86 6.38 1.00
C ILE A 76 21.21 5.65 1.02
N SER A 77 21.74 5.37 2.20
CA SER A 77 23.03 4.70 2.40
C SER A 77 22.90 3.18 2.56
N ASP A 78 21.68 2.68 2.69
CA ASP A 78 21.36 1.27 2.91
C ASP A 78 20.20 0.84 1.98
N PRO A 79 20.47 0.58 0.70
CA PRO A 79 19.44 0.18 -0.26
C PRO A 79 18.80 -1.17 0.08
N ASP A 80 19.48 -2.03 0.84
CA ASP A 80 18.94 -3.33 1.27
C ASP A 80 17.74 -3.18 2.20
N SER A 81 17.58 -2.02 2.85
CA SER A 81 16.38 -1.68 3.62
C SER A 81 15.09 -1.71 2.79
N TYR A 82 15.18 -1.58 1.45
CA TYR A 82 14.06 -1.70 0.53
C TYR A 82 13.88 -3.10 -0.06
N ALA A 83 14.77 -4.06 0.25
CA ALA A 83 14.72 -5.43 -0.24
C ALA A 83 13.66 -6.27 0.48
N VAL A 84 12.44 -5.74 0.57
CA VAL A 84 11.27 -6.35 1.20
C VAL A 84 10.17 -6.55 0.16
N ARG A 85 9.52 -7.73 0.17
CA ARG A 85 8.40 -8.07 -0.72
C ARG A 85 7.16 -8.48 0.06
N ALA A 86 6.02 -8.35 -0.62
CA ALA A 86 4.77 -8.95 -0.17
C ALA A 86 4.81 -10.48 -0.34
N ASP A 87 4.00 -11.16 0.46
CA ASP A 87 3.85 -12.62 0.42
C ASP A 87 2.44 -13.01 0.88
N ALA A 88 1.97 -14.17 0.44
CA ALA A 88 0.64 -14.69 0.76
C ALA A 88 0.74 -16.20 1.05
N LEU A 89 0.33 -16.60 2.26
CA LEU A 89 0.44 -17.97 2.75
C LEU A 89 -0.61 -18.24 3.82
N PHE A 90 -0.98 -19.52 3.98
CA PHE A 90 -1.78 -19.99 5.10
C PHE A 90 -0.87 -20.40 6.26
N LEU A 91 -1.15 -19.88 7.45
CA LEU A 91 -0.43 -20.21 8.68
C LEU A 91 -1.41 -20.76 9.73
N PRO A 92 -0.95 -21.67 10.61
CA PRO A 92 -1.64 -21.97 11.87
C PRO A 92 -1.95 -20.69 12.66
N ALA A 93 -3.12 -20.66 13.30
CA ALA A 93 -3.64 -19.45 13.95
C ALA A 93 -2.78 -18.96 15.14
N ASP A 94 -2.03 -19.85 15.78
CA ASP A 94 -1.15 -19.58 16.91
C ASP A 94 0.27 -19.17 16.48
N GLN A 95 0.58 -19.24 15.19
CA GLN A 95 1.90 -18.88 14.67
C GLN A 95 2.02 -17.37 14.43
N SER A 96 3.14 -16.78 14.87
CA SER A 96 3.47 -15.40 14.53
C SER A 96 3.69 -15.26 13.02
N TRP A 97 2.82 -14.50 12.36
CA TRP A 97 2.95 -14.24 10.92
C TRP A 97 4.27 -13.53 10.60
N PHE A 98 4.75 -12.64 11.46
CA PHE A 98 5.94 -11.82 11.17
C PHE A 98 7.21 -12.66 11.16
N GLU A 99 7.37 -13.54 12.16
CA GLU A 99 8.53 -14.42 12.27
C GLU A 99 8.48 -15.53 11.21
N ALA A 100 7.31 -16.16 11.03
CA ALA A 100 7.11 -17.26 10.09
C ALA A 100 7.39 -16.88 8.63
N THR A 101 7.23 -15.61 8.28
CA THR A 101 7.40 -15.10 6.91
C THR A 101 8.70 -14.34 6.70
N SER A 102 9.57 -14.24 7.71
CA SER A 102 10.77 -13.41 7.69
C SER A 102 11.65 -13.62 6.45
N GLU A 103 11.95 -14.87 6.08
CA GLU A 103 12.74 -15.19 4.89
C GLU A 103 11.98 -14.93 3.58
N ARG A 104 10.66 -15.22 3.55
CA ARG A 104 9.84 -15.05 2.34
C ARG A 104 9.59 -13.59 1.98
N ARG A 105 9.68 -12.70 2.97
CA ARG A 105 9.57 -11.25 2.79
C ARG A 105 10.85 -10.61 2.27
N LYS A 106 11.94 -11.34 2.07
CA LYS A 106 13.18 -10.81 1.49
C LYS A 106 13.14 -10.85 -0.03
N VAL A 107 13.56 -9.76 -0.66
CA VAL A 107 13.79 -9.72 -2.12
C VAL A 107 15.17 -10.29 -2.40
N VAL A 108 15.23 -11.22 -3.35
CA VAL A 108 16.49 -11.71 -3.91
C VAL A 108 16.52 -11.33 -5.39
N ALA A 109 17.51 -10.53 -5.78
CA ALA A 109 17.62 -10.06 -7.16
C ALA A 109 17.67 -11.25 -8.14
N GLY A 110 16.85 -11.19 -9.19
CA GLY A 110 16.77 -12.26 -10.19
C GLY A 110 15.97 -13.50 -9.78
N VAL A 111 15.35 -13.52 -8.60
CA VAL A 111 14.52 -14.64 -8.13
C VAL A 111 13.11 -14.14 -7.86
N ASN A 112 12.12 -14.73 -8.54
CA ASN A 112 10.72 -14.60 -8.14
C ASN A 112 10.21 -15.96 -7.63
N PRO A 113 10.14 -16.17 -6.30
CA PRO A 113 9.72 -17.45 -5.72
C PRO A 113 8.27 -17.85 -6.04
N ASP A 114 7.43 -16.94 -6.54
CA ASP A 114 6.03 -17.23 -6.89
C ASP A 114 5.83 -17.53 -8.38
N CYS A 115 6.86 -17.33 -9.21
CA CYS A 115 6.85 -17.73 -10.62
C CYS A 115 7.51 -19.10 -10.76
N ALA A 116 6.83 -20.15 -10.30
CA ALA A 116 7.16 -21.55 -10.57
C ALA A 116 5.95 -22.25 -11.19
#